data_AF-A0A8S1Y468-F1
#
_entry.id   AF-A0A8S1Y468-F1
#
_cell.length_a   1.000
_cell.length_b   1.000
_cell.length_c   1.000
_cell.angle_alpha   90.00
_cell.angle_beta   90.00
_cell.angle_gamma   90.00
#
_symmetry.space_group_name_H-M   'P 1'
#
loop_
_entity.id
_entity.type
_entity.pdbx_description
1 polymer ?
#
loop_
_entity_poly.entity_id
_entity_poly.type
_entity_poly.pdbx_seq_one_letter_code
_entity_poly.pdbx_strand_id
1 'polypeptide(L)'
;MLKDFMNQVKNLQQNINIQEAISTLTEFTIIGDKNNQDLFDLFIEEKVIDEFLRILKKTTEADVIIKILSSVSMLFTNINNNLIVLLSLPQLNEFIIFDYNLKKDEIPDYYINFIKIISNKLNAGNIQLFFNSKYCQFPLLLYSQNFYNSPDNLTRIYTRHLLLHILKITQESKLSPILVKYLQSYPFLQVLANHMQFMRELFAKTKEKHDNFDEELGLMDHFFKDLSQMVPQLKQIIYSCRSQFYRNIRKQQIQKMIKKLNVLTPSCIFYKMIFILAKDCKLEYFL
;
A
#
# COMPACT_ATOMS: atom_id res chain seq x y z
N MET A 1 4.31 -37.14 -6.36
CA MET A 1 4.53 -35.73 -5.98
C MET A 1 5.35 -34.97 -7.02
N LEU A 2 6.65 -35.20 -7.20
CA LEU A 2 7.45 -34.47 -8.23
C LEU A 2 6.89 -34.63 -9.66
N LYS A 3 6.53 -35.85 -10.06
CA LYS A 3 5.90 -36.11 -11.36
C LYS A 3 4.54 -35.37 -11.51
N ASP A 4 3.77 -35.32 -10.45
CA ASP A 4 2.46 -34.66 -10.44
C ASP A 4 2.63 -33.14 -10.50
N PHE A 5 3.61 -32.60 -9.78
CA PHE A 5 4.03 -31.20 -9.87
C PHE A 5 4.35 -30.83 -11.32
N MET A 6 5.21 -31.61 -11.99
CA MET A 6 5.56 -31.37 -13.39
C MET A 6 4.37 -31.46 -14.34
N ASN A 7 3.39 -32.33 -14.07
CA ASN A 7 2.16 -32.36 -14.83
C ASN A 7 1.34 -31.07 -14.64
N GLN A 8 1.27 -30.54 -13.43
CA GLN A 8 0.57 -29.27 -13.19
C GLN A 8 1.29 -28.06 -13.82
N VAL A 9 2.63 -28.06 -13.85
CA VAL A 9 3.40 -27.06 -14.61
C VAL A 9 3.02 -27.08 -16.09
N LYS A 10 2.94 -28.27 -16.69
CA LYS A 10 2.50 -28.42 -18.09
C LYS A 10 1.07 -27.93 -18.30
N ASN A 11 0.17 -28.22 -17.36
CA ASN A 11 -1.21 -27.74 -17.40
C ASN A 11 -1.27 -26.20 -17.45
N LEU A 12 -0.47 -25.49 -16.64
CA LEU A 12 -0.37 -24.02 -16.73
C LEU A 12 0.11 -23.56 -18.12
N GLN A 13 1.19 -24.16 -18.62
CA GLN A 13 1.79 -23.79 -19.90
C GLN A 13 0.81 -23.99 -21.07
N GLN A 14 -0.03 -25.02 -20.98
CA GLN A 14 -1.04 -25.38 -21.98
C GLN A 14 -2.41 -24.73 -21.71
N ASN A 15 -2.56 -23.94 -20.64
CA ASN A 15 -3.82 -23.31 -20.21
C ASN A 15 -4.95 -24.32 -19.94
N ILE A 16 -4.62 -25.50 -19.40
CA ILE A 16 -5.57 -26.57 -19.05
C ILE A 16 -5.81 -26.55 -17.53
N ASN A 17 -7.07 -26.65 -17.10
CA ASN A 17 -7.47 -26.68 -15.67
C ASN A 17 -6.72 -25.64 -14.82
N ILE A 18 -6.58 -24.41 -15.33
CA ILE A 18 -5.68 -23.38 -14.79
C ILE A 18 -5.87 -23.17 -13.28
N GLN A 19 -7.11 -23.05 -12.81
CA GLN A 19 -7.38 -22.77 -11.40
C GLN A 19 -6.96 -23.93 -10.48
N GLU A 20 -7.15 -25.17 -10.92
CA GLU A 20 -6.72 -26.38 -10.21
C GLU A 20 -5.19 -26.45 -10.19
N ALA A 21 -4.56 -26.31 -11.36
CA ALA A 21 -3.10 -26.33 -11.49
C ALA A 21 -2.43 -25.26 -10.60
N ILE A 22 -2.95 -24.03 -10.59
CA ILE A 22 -2.48 -22.96 -9.69
C ILE A 22 -2.58 -23.40 -8.23
N SER A 23 -3.72 -23.95 -7.81
CA SER A 23 -3.96 -24.37 -6.42
C SER A 23 -3.02 -25.48 -6.01
N THR A 24 -2.94 -26.55 -6.81
CA THR A 24 -2.10 -27.71 -6.53
C THR A 24 -0.62 -27.36 -6.51
N LEU A 25 -0.14 -26.52 -7.43
CA LEU A 25 1.25 -26.06 -7.40
C LEU A 25 1.54 -25.24 -6.14
N THR A 26 0.61 -24.36 -5.74
CA THR A 26 0.74 -23.58 -4.51
C THR A 26 0.87 -24.50 -3.28
N GLU A 27 0.01 -25.51 -3.18
CA GLU A 27 0.04 -26.50 -2.09
C GLU A 27 1.34 -27.29 -2.07
N PHE A 28 1.79 -27.79 -3.22
CA PHE A 28 3.06 -28.51 -3.32
C PHE A 28 4.24 -27.64 -2.91
N THR A 29 4.28 -26.37 -3.29
CA THR A 29 5.35 -25.45 -2.87
C THR A 29 5.36 -25.23 -1.36
N ILE A 30 4.18 -25.08 -0.74
CA ILE A 30 4.07 -24.91 0.73
C ILE A 30 4.51 -26.19 1.46
N ILE A 31 4.13 -27.36 0.94
CA ILE A 31 4.61 -28.65 1.46
C ILE A 31 6.13 -28.75 1.29
N GLY A 32 6.65 -28.29 0.14
CA GLY A 32 8.06 -28.29 -0.17
C GLY A 32 8.88 -27.49 0.83
N ASP A 33 8.45 -26.27 1.15
CA ASP A 33 9.10 -25.40 2.14
C ASP A 33 9.22 -26.05 3.53
N LYS A 34 8.21 -26.84 3.93
CA LYS A 34 8.16 -27.45 5.27
C LYS A 34 8.87 -28.79 5.37
N ASN A 35 8.65 -29.66 4.38
CA ASN A 35 8.90 -31.09 4.51
C ASN A 35 9.73 -31.68 3.36
N ASN A 36 9.90 -30.98 2.23
CA ASN A 36 10.55 -31.54 1.04
C ASN A 36 11.14 -30.44 0.14
N GLN A 37 12.38 -30.05 0.43
CA GLN A 37 13.05 -28.95 -0.25
C GLN A 37 13.09 -29.11 -1.79
N ASP A 38 13.17 -30.35 -2.30
CA ASP A 38 13.18 -30.63 -3.75
C ASP A 38 11.95 -30.04 -4.48
N LEU A 39 10.78 -30.00 -3.83
CA LEU A 39 9.58 -29.40 -4.43
C LEU A 39 9.65 -27.88 -4.49
N PHE A 40 10.24 -27.27 -3.46
CA PHE A 40 10.45 -25.82 -3.45
C PHE A 40 11.49 -25.43 -4.51
N ASP A 41 12.58 -26.18 -4.59
CA ASP A 41 13.64 -25.94 -5.59
C ASP A 41 13.08 -26.11 -7.01
N LEU A 42 12.28 -27.15 -7.26
CA LEU A 42 11.60 -27.37 -8.54
C LEU A 42 10.64 -26.22 -8.90
N PHE A 43 9.93 -25.65 -7.92
CA PHE A 43 9.08 -24.49 -8.13
C PHE A 43 9.85 -23.26 -8.63
N ILE A 44 11.08 -23.06 -8.12
CA ILE A 44 11.97 -22.00 -8.56
C ILE A 44 12.56 -22.31 -9.94
N GLU A 45 13.05 -23.54 -10.16
CA GLU A 45 13.65 -23.97 -11.43
C GLU A 45 12.68 -23.88 -12.60
N GLU A 46 11.44 -24.35 -12.40
CA GLU A 46 10.38 -24.31 -13.41
C GLU A 46 9.70 -22.94 -13.55
N LYS A 47 10.16 -21.93 -12.80
CA LYS A 47 9.67 -20.55 -12.85
C LYS A 47 8.14 -20.45 -12.74
N VAL A 48 7.55 -21.19 -11.80
CA VAL A 48 6.08 -21.28 -11.68
C VAL A 48 5.42 -19.91 -11.43
N ILE A 49 6.09 -19.03 -10.68
CA ILE A 49 5.62 -17.65 -10.48
C ILE A 49 5.60 -16.85 -11.80
N ASP A 50 6.54 -17.07 -12.72
CA ASP A 50 6.51 -16.44 -14.05
C ASP A 50 5.30 -16.92 -14.86
N GLU A 51 4.95 -18.20 -14.74
CA GLU A 51 3.76 -18.76 -15.39
C GLU A 51 2.47 -18.17 -14.81
N PHE A 52 2.39 -17.95 -13.50
CA PHE A 52 1.27 -17.22 -12.89
C PHE A 52 1.15 -15.80 -13.46
N LEU A 53 2.27 -15.07 -13.60
CA LEU A 53 2.26 -13.74 -14.23
C LEU A 53 1.88 -13.79 -15.71
N ARG A 54 2.34 -14.79 -16.47
CA ARG A 54 2.00 -14.96 -17.89
C ARG A 54 0.49 -15.12 -18.04
N ILE A 55 -0.13 -15.92 -17.18
CA ILE A 55 -1.58 -16.12 -17.18
C ILE A 55 -2.29 -14.84 -16.74
N LEU A 56 -1.83 -14.21 -15.65
CA LEU A 56 -2.40 -12.94 -15.15
C LEU A 56 -2.42 -11.85 -16.23
N LYS A 57 -1.33 -11.70 -16.99
CA LYS A 57 -1.20 -10.69 -18.06
C LYS A 57 -2.10 -10.96 -19.28
N LYS A 58 -2.63 -12.18 -19.44
CA LYS A 58 -3.46 -12.59 -20.59
C LYS A 58 -4.93 -12.73 -20.25
N THR A 59 -5.26 -13.01 -19.00
CA THR A 59 -6.64 -13.26 -18.59
C THR A 59 -7.42 -11.98 -18.34
N THR A 60 -8.71 -12.01 -18.63
CA THR A 60 -9.70 -11.00 -18.21
C THR A 60 -10.72 -11.57 -17.22
N GLU A 61 -10.61 -12.87 -16.91
CA GLU A 61 -11.52 -13.60 -16.04
C GLU A 61 -11.21 -13.31 -14.57
N ALA A 62 -12.21 -12.80 -13.84
CA ALA A 62 -12.04 -12.41 -12.44
C ALA A 62 -11.64 -13.61 -11.56
N ASP A 63 -12.25 -14.78 -11.77
CA ASP A 63 -11.97 -15.98 -10.99
C ASP A 63 -10.51 -16.44 -11.10
N VAL A 64 -9.92 -16.32 -12.30
CA VAL A 64 -8.51 -16.66 -12.52
C VAL A 64 -7.61 -15.63 -11.81
N ILE A 65 -7.91 -14.34 -11.91
CA ILE A 65 -7.17 -13.27 -11.23
C ILE A 65 -7.22 -13.47 -9.72
N ILE A 66 -8.41 -13.68 -9.17
CA ILE A 66 -8.65 -13.93 -7.74
C ILE A 66 -7.91 -15.18 -7.28
N LYS A 67 -7.94 -16.26 -8.07
CA LYS A 67 -7.21 -17.49 -7.77
C LYS A 67 -5.70 -17.24 -7.70
N ILE A 68 -5.13 -16.51 -8.66
CA ILE A 68 -3.71 -16.17 -8.66
C ILE A 68 -3.35 -15.31 -7.43
N LEU A 69 -4.09 -14.22 -7.18
CA LEU A 69 -3.85 -13.36 -6.02
C LEU A 69 -3.92 -14.15 -4.70
N SER A 70 -4.92 -15.02 -4.57
CA SER A 70 -5.11 -15.88 -3.39
C SER A 70 -3.97 -16.88 -3.23
N SER A 71 -3.56 -17.54 -4.31
CA SER A 71 -2.47 -18.50 -4.30
C SER A 71 -1.14 -17.87 -3.93
N VAL A 72 -0.79 -16.74 -4.56
CA VAL A 72 0.43 -16.00 -4.22
C VAL A 72 0.37 -15.55 -2.75
N SER A 73 -0.77 -15.02 -2.30
CA SER A 73 -0.99 -14.66 -0.89
C SER A 73 -0.80 -15.85 0.06
N MET A 74 -1.25 -17.05 -0.33
CA MET A 74 -1.11 -18.27 0.45
C MET A 74 0.36 -18.71 0.56
N LEU A 75 1.16 -18.56 -0.51
CA LEU A 75 2.61 -18.79 -0.47
C LEU A 75 3.26 -17.92 0.62
N PHE A 76 3.07 -16.60 0.55
CA PHE A 76 3.69 -15.68 1.50
C PHE A 76 3.16 -15.84 2.92
N THR A 77 1.91 -16.25 3.09
CA THR A 77 1.37 -16.57 4.41
C THR A 77 2.07 -17.76 5.04
N ASN A 78 2.29 -18.84 4.28
CA ASN A 78 2.66 -20.15 4.82
C ASN A 78 4.14 -20.52 4.71
N ILE A 79 4.89 -19.87 3.83
CA ILE A 79 6.31 -20.13 3.61
C ILE A 79 7.14 -19.36 4.62
N ASN A 80 8.03 -20.07 5.31
CA ASN A 80 8.88 -19.52 6.36
C ASN A 80 10.37 -19.79 6.10
N ASN A 81 10.74 -21.03 5.74
CA ASN A 81 12.15 -21.41 5.59
C ASN A 81 12.80 -20.70 4.39
N ASN A 82 12.06 -20.66 3.28
CA ASN A 82 12.51 -20.04 2.03
C ASN A 82 11.86 -18.67 1.78
N LEU A 83 11.35 -17.99 2.82
CA LEU A 83 10.65 -16.72 2.69
C LEU A 83 11.52 -15.63 2.02
N ILE A 84 12.79 -15.53 2.38
CA ILE A 84 13.69 -14.53 1.79
C ILE A 84 13.90 -14.79 0.29
N VAL A 85 13.96 -16.05 -0.14
CA VAL A 85 14.04 -16.40 -1.57
C VAL A 85 12.80 -15.88 -2.29
N LEU A 86 11.60 -16.14 -1.76
CA LEU A 86 10.34 -15.65 -2.36
C LEU A 86 10.23 -14.13 -2.38
N LEU A 87 10.59 -13.45 -1.29
CA LEU A 87 10.55 -11.98 -1.23
C LEU A 87 11.55 -11.33 -2.21
N SER A 88 12.61 -12.05 -2.58
CA SER A 88 13.63 -11.59 -3.51
C SER A 88 13.27 -11.84 -4.98
N LEU A 89 12.17 -12.54 -5.26
CA LEU A 89 11.73 -12.79 -6.64
C LEU A 89 11.34 -11.46 -7.32
N PRO A 90 11.96 -11.10 -8.47
CA PRO A 90 11.60 -9.89 -9.20
C PRO A 90 10.13 -9.82 -9.60
N GLN A 91 9.52 -10.98 -9.84
CA GLN A 91 8.12 -11.17 -10.18
C GLN A 91 7.17 -10.64 -9.12
N LEU A 92 7.57 -10.64 -7.84
CA LEU A 92 6.75 -10.11 -6.77
C LEU A 92 6.44 -8.62 -6.99
N ASN A 93 7.41 -7.86 -7.49
CA ASN A 93 7.21 -6.47 -7.83
C ASN A 93 6.19 -6.30 -8.96
N GLU A 94 6.19 -7.19 -9.96
CA GLU A 94 5.19 -7.21 -11.04
C GLU A 94 3.78 -7.46 -10.49
N PHE A 95 3.62 -8.41 -9.56
CA PHE A 95 2.32 -8.63 -8.89
C PHE A 95 1.84 -7.41 -8.13
N ILE A 96 2.74 -6.65 -7.49
CA ILE A 96 2.38 -5.46 -6.74
C ILE A 96 1.91 -4.35 -7.68
N ILE A 97 2.59 -4.12 -8.80
CA ILE A 97 2.33 -2.98 -9.70
C ILE A 97 1.32 -3.27 -10.82
N PHE A 98 0.84 -4.51 -10.94
CA PHE A 98 -0.11 -4.90 -11.98
C PHE A 98 -1.44 -4.14 -11.87
N ASP A 99 -1.99 -3.75 -13.02
CA ASP A 99 -3.29 -3.09 -13.10
C ASP A 99 -4.42 -4.14 -13.08
N TYR A 100 -4.90 -4.46 -11.88
CA TYR A 100 -5.97 -5.43 -11.67
C TYR A 100 -7.37 -4.94 -12.05
N ASN A 101 -7.52 -3.70 -12.54
CA ASN A 101 -8.82 -3.04 -12.71
C ASN A 101 -9.65 -3.06 -11.41
N LEU A 102 -9.27 -2.20 -10.46
CA LEU A 102 -9.87 -2.12 -9.11
C LEU A 102 -11.34 -1.64 -9.08
N LYS A 103 -12.00 -1.53 -10.24
CA LYS A 103 -13.43 -1.23 -10.36
C LYS A 103 -14.29 -2.50 -10.52
N LYS A 104 -13.66 -3.66 -10.71
CA LYS A 104 -14.33 -4.91 -11.05
C LYS A 104 -14.52 -5.81 -9.83
N ASP A 105 -15.78 -6.10 -9.53
CA ASP A 105 -16.21 -7.19 -8.63
C ASP A 105 -15.45 -7.21 -7.28
N GLU A 106 -14.98 -8.40 -6.87
CA GLU A 106 -14.31 -8.69 -5.59
C GLU A 106 -12.78 -8.56 -5.66
N ILE A 107 -12.21 -8.34 -6.86
CA ILE A 107 -10.76 -8.25 -7.09
C ILE A 107 -10.05 -7.26 -6.12
N PRO A 108 -10.61 -6.07 -5.83
CA PRO A 108 -9.97 -5.13 -4.91
C PRO A 108 -9.71 -5.71 -3.52
N ASP A 109 -10.60 -6.56 -3.01
CA ASP A 109 -10.49 -7.16 -1.68
C ASP A 109 -9.35 -8.17 -1.61
N TYR A 110 -9.20 -8.99 -2.65
CA TYR A 110 -8.09 -9.93 -2.79
C TYR A 110 -6.76 -9.20 -3.00
N TYR A 111 -6.75 -8.13 -3.79
CA TYR A 111 -5.54 -7.36 -4.04
C TYR A 111 -5.06 -6.63 -2.77
N ILE A 112 -5.95 -5.95 -2.04
CA ILE A 112 -5.53 -5.27 -0.81
C ILE A 112 -5.11 -6.29 0.26
N ASN A 113 -5.72 -7.47 0.31
CA ASN A 113 -5.28 -8.56 1.18
C ASN A 113 -3.89 -9.09 0.81
N PHE A 114 -3.60 -9.23 -0.49
CA PHE A 114 -2.27 -9.54 -0.97
C PHE A 114 -1.24 -8.49 -0.51
N ILE A 115 -1.52 -7.20 -0.71
CA ILE A 115 -0.64 -6.11 -0.24
C ILE A 115 -0.46 -6.15 1.29
N LYS A 116 -1.53 -6.42 2.06
CA LYS A 116 -1.51 -6.65 3.52
C LYS A 116 -0.54 -7.76 3.91
N ILE A 117 -0.65 -8.92 3.27
CA ILE A 117 0.18 -10.09 3.56
C ILE A 117 1.65 -9.80 3.32
N ILE A 118 2.01 -9.25 2.16
CA ILE A 118 3.42 -8.93 1.85
C ILE A 118 3.97 -7.88 2.81
N SER A 119 3.17 -6.83 3.08
CA SER A 119 3.57 -5.75 3.97
C SER A 119 3.83 -6.21 5.41
N ASN A 120 3.11 -7.23 5.88
CA ASN A 120 3.30 -7.82 7.19
C ASN A 120 4.58 -8.67 7.30
N LYS A 121 5.20 -9.03 6.17
CA LYS A 121 6.50 -9.71 6.14
C LYS A 121 7.69 -8.75 6.12
N LEU A 122 7.44 -7.43 6.03
CA LEU A 122 8.49 -6.42 6.04
C LEU A 122 9.19 -6.37 7.41
N ASN A 123 10.52 -6.28 7.37
CA ASN A 123 11.37 -6.05 8.53
C ASN A 123 12.65 -5.31 8.11
N ALA A 124 13.49 -4.96 9.08
CA ALA A 124 14.73 -4.23 8.84
C ALA A 124 15.68 -4.91 7.84
N GLY A 125 15.67 -6.24 7.74
CA GLY A 125 16.55 -7.01 6.87
C GLY A 125 16.07 -7.11 5.42
N ASN A 126 14.77 -7.00 5.15
CA ASN A 126 14.20 -7.21 3.81
C ASN A 126 13.50 -5.98 3.21
N ILE A 127 13.29 -4.91 3.97
CA ILE A 127 12.58 -3.70 3.51
C ILE A 127 13.18 -3.09 2.23
N GLN A 128 14.50 -3.20 2.06
CA GLN A 128 15.22 -2.70 0.88
C GLN A 128 14.82 -3.43 -0.42
N LEU A 129 14.37 -4.69 -0.35
CA LEU A 129 13.92 -5.45 -1.53
C LEU A 129 12.70 -4.78 -2.20
N PHE A 130 11.90 -4.06 -1.42
CA PHE A 130 10.69 -3.38 -1.86
C PHE A 130 10.89 -1.88 -2.10
N PHE A 131 12.11 -1.37 -1.91
CA PHE A 131 12.42 0.04 -2.15
C PHE A 131 13.13 0.24 -3.47
N ASN A 132 12.49 0.96 -4.40
CA ASN A 132 13.10 1.40 -5.62
C ASN A 132 13.90 2.69 -5.36
N SER A 133 15.21 2.56 -5.17
CA SER A 133 16.11 3.68 -4.87
C SER A 133 16.25 4.70 -6.00
N LYS A 134 16.10 4.26 -7.26
CA LYS A 134 16.17 5.10 -8.46
C LYS A 134 15.03 6.11 -8.50
N TYR A 135 13.80 5.67 -8.23
CA TYR A 135 12.61 6.51 -8.27
C TYR A 135 12.12 6.95 -6.88
N CYS A 136 12.79 6.52 -5.81
CA CYS A 136 12.39 6.78 -4.42
C CYS A 136 10.96 6.33 -4.13
N GLN A 137 10.63 5.14 -4.64
CA GLN A 137 9.30 4.55 -4.58
C GLN A 137 9.30 3.30 -3.73
N PHE A 138 8.22 3.13 -2.96
CA PHE A 138 7.91 1.92 -2.24
C PHE A 138 6.58 1.39 -2.79
N PRO A 139 6.58 0.47 -3.76
CA PRO A 139 5.37 0.06 -4.47
C PRO A 139 4.25 -0.41 -3.54
N LEU A 140 4.56 -1.19 -2.50
CA LEU A 140 3.56 -1.63 -1.51
C LEU A 140 2.81 -0.44 -0.89
N LEU A 141 3.52 0.63 -0.51
CA LEU A 141 2.86 1.81 0.03
C LEU A 141 2.08 2.53 -1.05
N LEU A 142 2.72 2.81 -2.20
CA LEU A 142 2.11 3.57 -3.28
C LEU A 142 0.78 2.96 -3.73
N TYR A 143 0.75 1.65 -3.98
CA TYR A 143 -0.44 0.97 -4.48
C TYR A 143 -1.49 0.73 -3.39
N SER A 144 -1.09 0.58 -2.12
CA SER A 144 -2.07 0.58 -1.01
C SER A 144 -2.90 1.87 -0.97
N GLN A 145 -2.34 2.99 -1.43
CA GLN A 145 -3.03 4.27 -1.41
C GLN A 145 -4.23 4.33 -2.36
N ASN A 146 -4.42 3.37 -3.27
CA ASN A 146 -5.66 3.25 -4.04
C ASN A 146 -6.89 2.98 -3.14
N PHE A 147 -6.66 2.54 -1.90
CA PHE A 147 -7.69 2.14 -0.93
C PHE A 147 -7.88 3.14 0.22
N TYR A 148 -7.31 4.34 0.13
CA TYR A 148 -7.38 5.36 1.19
C TYR A 148 -8.83 5.78 1.56
N ASN A 149 -9.73 5.69 0.58
CA ASN A 149 -11.16 6.00 0.70
C ASN A 149 -12.01 4.73 0.51
N SER A 150 -11.47 3.57 0.88
CA SER A 150 -12.24 2.32 0.88
C SER A 150 -13.49 2.46 1.75
N PRO A 151 -14.65 1.89 1.38
CA PRO A 151 -15.81 1.84 2.26
C PRO A 151 -15.52 1.08 3.56
N ASP A 152 -14.64 0.07 3.52
CA ASP A 152 -14.20 -0.70 4.68
C ASP A 152 -13.22 0.09 5.55
N ASN A 153 -13.59 0.32 6.81
CA ASN A 153 -12.78 1.06 7.78
C ASN A 153 -11.46 0.35 8.06
N LEU A 154 -11.45 -0.98 8.17
CA LEU A 154 -10.23 -1.74 8.46
C LEU A 154 -9.19 -1.59 7.34
N THR A 155 -9.65 -1.54 6.10
CA THR A 155 -8.81 -1.27 4.95
C THR A 155 -8.23 0.14 4.98
N ARG A 156 -9.02 1.17 5.31
CA ARG A 156 -8.48 2.53 5.48
C ARG A 156 -7.44 2.59 6.60
N ILE A 157 -7.73 2.02 7.77
CA ILE A 157 -6.80 1.91 8.90
C ILE A 157 -5.51 1.20 8.48
N TYR A 158 -5.62 0.11 7.72
CA TYR A 158 -4.45 -0.60 7.22
C TYR A 158 -3.57 0.29 6.31
N THR A 159 -4.17 1.02 5.35
CA THR A 159 -3.38 1.88 4.45
C THR A 159 -2.62 2.98 5.20
N ARG A 160 -3.20 3.50 6.29
CA ARG A 160 -2.56 4.42 7.25
C ARG A 160 -1.43 3.73 8.00
N HIS A 161 -1.73 2.58 8.59
CA HIS A 161 -0.78 1.82 9.38
C HIS A 161 0.42 1.34 8.56
N LEU A 162 0.26 1.03 7.28
CA LEU A 162 1.37 0.63 6.41
C LEU A 162 2.46 1.70 6.34
N LEU A 163 2.07 2.97 6.20
CA LEU A 163 3.03 4.07 6.25
C LEU A 163 3.76 4.09 7.59
N LEU A 164 3.03 4.04 8.71
CA LEU A 164 3.63 4.03 10.04
C LEU A 164 4.59 2.84 10.21
N HIS A 165 4.19 1.66 9.76
CA HIS A 165 5.01 0.44 9.82
C HIS A 165 6.33 0.60 9.06
N ILE A 166 6.29 1.11 7.83
CA ILE A 166 7.49 1.38 7.01
C ILE A 166 8.40 2.40 7.70
N LEU A 167 7.83 3.49 8.23
CA LEU A 167 8.61 4.50 8.94
C LEU A 167 9.29 3.92 10.18
N LYS A 168 8.62 3.01 10.90
CA LYS A 168 9.14 2.36 12.12
C LYS A 168 10.37 1.54 11.79
N ILE A 169 10.22 0.63 10.82
CA ILE A 169 11.31 -0.24 10.37
C ILE A 169 12.50 0.61 9.89
N THR A 170 12.24 1.68 9.15
CA THR A 170 13.31 2.52 8.60
C THR A 170 14.08 3.28 9.69
N GLN A 171 13.43 3.65 10.79
CA GLN A 171 14.09 4.26 11.95
C GLN A 171 14.99 3.26 12.70
N GLU A 172 14.47 2.06 12.96
CA GLU A 172 15.16 1.00 13.70
C GLU A 172 16.40 0.48 12.93
N SER A 173 16.30 0.41 11.60
CA SER A 173 17.36 -0.11 10.71
C SER A 173 18.51 0.85 10.42
N LYS A 174 18.53 2.05 11.02
CA LYS A 174 19.54 3.11 10.77
C LYS A 174 19.66 3.56 9.31
N LEU A 175 18.64 3.31 8.48
CA LEU A 175 18.59 3.70 7.05
C LEU A 175 18.26 5.19 6.85
N SER A 176 18.82 6.07 7.66
CA SER A 176 18.39 7.48 7.80
C SER A 176 18.45 8.31 6.51
N PRO A 177 19.42 8.15 5.57
CA PRO A 177 19.43 8.96 4.35
C PRO A 177 18.28 8.58 3.40
N ILE A 178 17.92 7.31 3.38
CA ILE A 178 16.80 6.80 2.56
C ILE A 178 15.48 7.26 3.16
N LEU A 179 15.34 7.21 4.50
CA LEU A 179 14.14 7.72 5.18
C LEU A 179 13.90 9.19 4.88
N VAL A 180 14.93 10.03 5.02
CA VAL A 180 14.83 11.47 4.75
C VAL A 180 14.44 11.72 3.29
N LYS A 181 15.09 11.02 2.34
CA LYS A 181 14.76 11.12 0.92
C LYS A 181 13.33 10.64 0.62
N TYR A 182 12.88 9.59 1.29
CA TYR A 182 11.55 9.02 1.12
C TYR A 182 10.44 9.89 1.70
N LEU A 183 10.65 10.49 2.87
CA LEU A 183 9.74 11.47 3.47
C LEU A 183 9.58 12.74 2.64
N GLN A 184 10.55 13.02 1.78
CA GLN A 184 10.53 14.14 0.84
C GLN A 184 10.06 13.73 -0.56
N SER A 185 9.83 12.43 -0.81
CA SER A 185 9.46 11.93 -2.13
C SER A 185 7.94 11.89 -2.35
N TYR A 186 7.56 11.88 -3.62
CA TYR A 186 6.17 11.92 -4.06
C TYR A 186 5.25 10.87 -3.40
N PRO A 187 5.63 9.59 -3.26
CA PRO A 187 4.77 8.59 -2.62
C PRO A 187 4.35 8.94 -1.19
N PHE A 188 5.25 9.53 -0.39
CA PHE A 188 4.91 9.98 0.95
C PHE A 188 3.92 11.15 0.93
N LEU A 189 4.16 12.13 0.05
CA LEU A 189 3.25 13.27 -0.14
C LEU A 189 1.89 12.84 -0.67
N GLN A 190 1.83 11.82 -1.52
CA GLN A 190 0.58 11.23 -2.04
C GLN A 190 -0.26 10.66 -0.91
N VAL A 191 0.35 9.94 0.04
CA VAL A 191 -0.36 9.41 1.22
C VAL A 191 -1.02 10.57 1.96
N LEU A 192 -0.27 11.64 2.26
CA LEU A 192 -0.82 12.81 2.93
C LEU A 192 -1.96 13.44 2.10
N ALA A 193 -1.78 13.62 0.79
CA ALA A 193 -2.79 14.18 -0.10
C ALA A 193 -4.10 13.37 -0.12
N ASN A 194 -4.00 12.05 -0.16
CA ASN A 194 -5.14 11.16 -0.11
C ASN A 194 -5.91 11.31 1.21
N HIS A 195 -5.21 11.37 2.34
CA HIS A 195 -5.84 11.62 3.64
C HIS A 195 -6.53 12.99 3.70
N MET A 196 -5.94 14.03 3.10
CA MET A 196 -6.58 15.35 2.99
C MET A 196 -7.86 15.31 2.17
N GLN A 197 -7.83 14.61 1.04
CA GLN A 197 -8.98 14.46 0.15
C GLN A 197 -10.11 13.67 0.84
N PHE A 198 -9.76 12.59 1.55
CA PHE A 198 -10.72 11.85 2.35
C PHE A 198 -11.39 12.73 3.41
N MET A 199 -10.61 13.53 4.15
CA MET A 199 -11.16 14.46 5.13
C MET A 199 -12.11 15.48 4.49
N ARG A 200 -11.74 16.04 3.33
CA ARG A 200 -12.60 16.96 2.58
C ARG A 200 -13.96 16.34 2.26
N GLU A 201 -13.96 15.11 1.77
CA GLU A 201 -15.18 14.40 1.43
C GLU A 201 -16.01 14.06 2.68
N LEU A 202 -15.35 13.63 3.76
CA LEU A 202 -15.98 13.36 5.04
C LEU A 202 -16.68 14.63 5.58
N PHE A 203 -15.99 15.78 5.57
CA PHE A 203 -16.58 17.08 5.94
C PHE A 203 -17.70 17.54 5.02
N ALA A 204 -17.72 17.15 3.75
CA ALA A 204 -18.82 17.48 2.84
C ALA A 204 -20.09 16.65 3.13
N LYS A 205 -19.92 15.41 3.61
CA LYS A 205 -20.99 14.46 3.93
C LYS A 205 -21.68 14.74 5.28
N THR A 206 -21.11 15.58 6.15
CA THR A 206 -21.67 15.93 7.48
C THR A 206 -23.03 16.62 7.48
N LYS A 207 -23.63 16.88 6.31
CA LYS A 207 -25.01 17.38 6.24
C LYS A 207 -26.08 16.31 6.48
N GLU A 208 -25.76 15.00 6.42
CA GLU A 208 -26.80 13.97 6.34
C GLU A 208 -26.71 12.78 7.33
N LYS A 209 -25.55 12.43 7.92
CA LYS A 209 -25.45 11.35 8.93
C LYS A 209 -24.28 11.58 9.90
N HIS A 210 -24.57 11.57 11.21
CA HIS A 210 -23.60 11.89 12.28
C HIS A 210 -22.75 10.70 12.76
N ASP A 211 -23.24 9.46 12.64
CA ASP A 211 -22.75 8.37 13.50
C ASP A 211 -21.33 7.87 13.21
N ASN A 212 -20.79 8.05 11.99
CA ASN A 212 -19.43 7.61 11.64
C ASN A 212 -18.41 8.75 11.51
N PHE A 213 -18.84 10.01 11.70
CA PHE A 213 -17.97 11.16 11.49
C PHE A 213 -16.92 11.31 12.60
N ASP A 214 -17.36 11.23 13.86
CA ASP A 214 -16.50 11.43 15.02
C ASP A 214 -15.51 10.28 15.20
N GLU A 215 -15.93 9.03 14.96
CA GLU A 215 -15.04 7.86 14.97
C GLU A 215 -13.90 8.04 13.97
N GLU A 216 -14.23 8.43 12.74
CA GLU A 216 -13.24 8.53 11.68
C GLU A 216 -12.34 9.76 11.84
N LEU A 217 -12.86 10.85 12.39
CA LEU A 217 -12.03 11.98 12.83
C LEU A 217 -11.05 11.56 13.93
N GLY A 218 -11.49 10.73 14.87
CA GLY A 218 -10.64 10.15 15.92
C GLY A 218 -9.52 9.27 15.36
N LEU A 219 -9.84 8.36 14.45
CA LEU A 219 -8.85 7.49 13.78
C LEU A 219 -7.78 8.31 13.03
N MET A 220 -8.21 9.40 12.39
CA MET A 220 -7.30 10.33 11.72
C MET A 220 -6.40 11.09 12.68
N ASP A 221 -6.94 11.56 13.82
CA ASP A 221 -6.15 12.24 14.84
C ASP A 221 -5.08 11.30 15.42
N HIS A 222 -5.44 10.05 15.71
CA HIS A 222 -4.49 9.02 16.14
C HIS A 222 -3.38 8.79 15.12
N PHE A 223 -3.72 8.61 13.84
CA PHE A 223 -2.73 8.42 12.77
C PHE A 223 -1.73 9.59 12.70
N PHE A 224 -2.19 10.84 12.73
CA PHE A 224 -1.31 12.00 12.66
C PHE A 224 -0.48 12.19 13.92
N LYS A 225 -1.03 11.85 15.08
CA LYS A 225 -0.30 11.85 16.35
C LYS A 225 0.87 10.87 16.29
N ASP A 226 0.62 9.64 15.87
CA ASP A 226 1.64 8.59 15.72
C ASP A 226 2.71 9.01 14.70
N LEU A 227 2.30 9.51 13.54
CA LEU A 227 3.21 10.02 12.50
C LEU A 227 4.14 11.11 13.05
N SER A 228 3.60 12.02 13.87
CA SER A 228 4.37 13.13 14.45
C SER A 228 5.37 12.69 15.53
N GLN A 229 5.08 11.59 16.25
CA GLN A 229 5.97 11.01 17.24
C GLN A 229 7.13 10.27 16.57
N MET A 230 6.79 9.49 15.54
CA MET A 230 7.75 8.72 14.78
C MET A 230 8.73 9.62 14.05
N VAL A 231 8.26 10.69 13.41
CA VAL A 231 9.14 11.56 12.63
C VAL A 231 9.03 12.99 13.17
N PRO A 232 9.80 13.36 14.21
CA PRO A 232 9.82 14.73 14.71
C PRO A 232 10.24 15.76 13.65
N GLN A 233 11.12 15.36 12.72
CA GLN A 233 11.56 16.18 11.58
C GLN A 233 10.41 16.53 10.63
N LEU A 234 9.35 15.70 10.59
CA LEU A 234 8.14 15.94 9.81
C LEU A 234 7.41 17.18 10.32
N LYS A 235 7.53 17.54 11.62
CA LYS A 235 7.05 18.83 12.14
C LYS A 235 7.77 19.99 11.48
N GLN A 236 9.08 19.91 11.28
CA GLN A 236 9.85 20.94 10.59
C GLN A 236 9.58 20.97 9.09
N ILE A 237 9.37 19.82 8.45
CA ILE A 237 9.00 19.74 7.02
C ILE A 237 7.60 20.32 6.81
N ILE A 238 6.60 19.91 7.61
CA ILE A 238 5.25 20.49 7.61
C ILE A 238 5.31 22.00 7.92
N TYR A 239 6.13 22.43 8.89
CA TYR A 239 6.33 23.84 9.22
C TYR A 239 7.00 24.62 8.08
N SER A 240 7.94 24.01 7.37
CA SER A 240 8.62 24.60 6.22
C SER A 240 7.66 24.77 5.05
N CYS A 241 6.90 23.73 4.72
CA CYS A 241 5.79 23.78 3.76
C CYS A 241 4.76 24.86 4.15
N ARG A 242 4.40 24.94 5.44
CA ARG A 242 3.55 25.98 6.03
C ARG A 242 4.15 27.39 5.89
N SER A 243 5.45 27.58 6.09
CA SER A 243 6.11 28.89 6.03
C SER A 243 6.27 29.43 4.59
N GLN A 244 6.60 28.56 3.63
CA GLN A 244 6.59 28.88 2.19
C GLN A 244 5.17 29.25 1.72
N PHE A 245 4.17 28.55 2.24
CA PHE A 245 2.76 28.82 1.99
C PHE A 245 2.27 30.17 2.57
N TYR A 246 2.63 30.51 3.82
CA TYR A 246 2.31 31.85 4.38
C TYR A 246 2.97 33.00 3.62
N ARG A 247 4.17 32.80 3.06
CA ARG A 247 4.81 33.78 2.17
C ARG A 247 4.03 33.97 0.87
N ASN A 248 3.45 32.90 0.32
CA ASN A 248 2.66 32.96 -0.92
C ASN A 248 1.25 33.55 -0.71
N ILE A 249 0.58 33.28 0.43
CA ILE A 249 -0.77 33.80 0.72
C ILE A 249 -0.79 35.27 1.18
N ARG A 250 0.33 35.85 1.62
CA ARG A 250 0.41 37.30 1.91
C ARG A 250 0.04 38.20 0.72
N LYS A 251 -0.12 37.65 -0.49
CA LYS A 251 -0.62 38.42 -1.63
C LYS A 251 -2.15 38.53 -1.72
N GLN A 252 -2.97 37.60 -1.23
CA GLN A 252 -4.45 37.73 -1.32
C GLN A 252 -5.22 36.90 -0.23
N GLN A 253 -6.13 37.54 0.51
CA GLN A 253 -7.35 36.94 1.13
C GLN A 253 -7.38 36.34 2.57
N ILE A 254 -6.46 36.64 3.50
CA ILE A 254 -6.57 36.09 4.89
C ILE A 254 -7.62 36.80 5.78
N GLN A 255 -7.85 38.11 5.64
CA GLN A 255 -8.69 38.85 6.62
C GLN A 255 -10.20 38.50 6.58
N LYS A 256 -10.73 38.03 5.44
CA LYS A 256 -12.15 37.66 5.33
C LYS A 256 -12.47 36.27 5.89
N MET A 257 -11.49 35.35 5.94
CA MET A 257 -11.70 33.98 6.43
C MET A 257 -11.67 33.87 7.95
N ILE A 258 -10.84 34.68 8.63
CA ILE A 258 -10.68 34.66 10.10
C ILE A 258 -12.00 34.96 10.82
N LYS A 259 -12.87 35.82 10.28
CA LYS A 259 -14.19 36.12 10.87
C LYS A 259 -15.19 34.94 10.89
N LYS A 260 -14.99 33.89 10.08
CA LYS A 260 -15.85 32.69 10.06
C LYS A 260 -15.32 31.53 10.92
N LEU A 261 -14.16 31.69 11.58
CA LEU A 261 -13.39 30.60 12.20
C LEU A 261 -13.58 30.43 13.72
N ASN A 262 -14.42 31.23 14.39
CA ASN A 262 -14.55 31.26 15.86
C ASN A 262 -15.27 30.06 16.52
N VAL A 263 -15.46 28.92 15.83
CA VAL A 263 -16.27 27.78 16.36
C VAL A 263 -15.56 26.42 16.27
N LEU A 264 -14.27 26.37 15.92
CA LEU A 264 -13.58 25.09 15.71
C LEU A 264 -12.36 24.93 16.63
N THR A 265 -12.25 23.74 17.22
CA THR A 265 -11.15 23.34 18.10
C THR A 265 -9.77 23.40 17.41
N PRO A 266 -8.65 23.51 18.15
CA PRO A 266 -7.31 23.65 17.57
C PRO A 266 -6.89 22.56 16.57
N SER A 267 -7.41 21.33 16.72
CA SER A 267 -7.24 20.23 15.77
C SER A 267 -7.88 20.55 14.41
N CYS A 268 -9.09 21.10 14.39
CA CYS A 268 -9.78 21.50 13.16
C CYS A 268 -9.06 22.62 12.39
N ILE A 269 -8.29 23.47 13.07
CA ILE A 269 -7.48 24.54 12.44
C ILE A 269 -6.26 23.95 11.73
N PHE A 270 -5.62 22.94 12.31
CA PHE A 270 -4.51 22.21 11.68
C PHE A 270 -4.97 21.48 10.40
N TYR A 271 -6.14 20.83 10.44
CA TYR A 271 -6.71 20.13 9.28
C TYR A 271 -7.20 21.08 8.19
N LYS A 272 -7.76 22.26 8.53
CA LYS A 272 -8.05 23.31 7.53
C LYS A 272 -6.79 23.94 6.94
N MET A 273 -5.68 24.02 7.68
CA MET A 273 -4.42 24.50 7.13
C MET A 273 -3.82 23.54 6.10
N ILE A 274 -3.90 22.25 6.40
CA ILE A 274 -3.55 21.15 5.50
C ILE A 274 -4.45 21.18 4.24
N PHE A 275 -5.75 21.41 4.40
CA PHE A 275 -6.71 21.58 3.31
C PHE A 275 -6.39 22.75 2.36
N ILE A 276 -5.89 23.88 2.87
CA ILE A 276 -5.52 25.03 2.03
C ILE A 276 -4.13 24.83 1.40
N LEU A 277 -3.20 24.12 2.07
CA LEU A 277 -1.94 23.67 1.48
C LEU A 277 -2.17 22.79 0.23
N ALA A 278 -3.20 21.96 0.21
CA ALA A 278 -3.55 21.13 -0.95
C ALA A 278 -4.14 21.94 -2.12
N LYS A 279 -4.92 22.98 -1.83
CA LYS A 279 -5.64 23.76 -2.84
C LYS A 279 -4.75 24.76 -3.59
N ASP A 280 -3.78 25.36 -2.92
CA ASP A 280 -2.98 26.46 -3.50
C ASP A 280 -1.55 26.06 -3.93
N CYS A 281 -1.10 24.83 -3.65
CA CYS A 281 0.18 24.29 -4.16
C CYS A 281 0.16 23.94 -5.65
N LYS A 282 -0.89 24.27 -6.41
CA LYS A 282 -1.07 23.81 -7.81
C LYS A 282 -0.82 22.31 -7.98
N LEU A 283 -1.22 21.50 -6.99
CA LEU A 283 -1.25 20.04 -7.13
C LEU A 283 -2.34 19.57 -8.11
N GLU A 284 -3.16 20.50 -8.64
CA GLU A 284 -4.02 20.28 -9.81
C GLU A 284 -3.26 20.03 -11.12
N TYR A 285 -1.93 20.27 -11.18
CA TYR A 285 -1.11 19.88 -12.34
C TYR A 285 -0.52 18.46 -12.23
N PHE A 286 -0.83 17.73 -11.16
CA PHE A 286 -0.41 16.33 -10.96
C PHE A 286 -1.58 15.40 -10.59
N LEU A 287 -2.83 15.85 -10.81
CA LEU A 287 -4.01 15.01 -10.99
C LEU A 287 -4.21 14.76 -12.49
#